data_AF-A0A7R9GRF1-F1
#
_entry.id   AF-A0A7R9GRF1-F1
#
_cell.length_a   1.000
_cell.length_b   1.000
_cell.length_c   1.000
_cell.angle_alpha   90.00
_cell.angle_beta   90.00
_cell.angle_gamma   90.00
#
_symmetry.space_group_name_H-M   'P 1'
#
loop_
_entity.id
_entity.type
_entity.pdbx_description
1 polymer ?
#
loop_
_entity_poly.entity_id
_entity_poly.type
_entity_poly.pdbx_seq_one_letter_code
_entity_poly.pdbx_strand_id
1 'polypeptide(L)'
;MVRAWYMDSSEDDQRLEHHRNPPQFLDLEELFKVSGVEYFKINPDTYVQDGELARLKEKRGYSYEDEIICSKECLQDYEGKLRSFFTEHLHTDEEIRFVLEGSGYFDVRDRSDQWIRVEVVPGDLIIIPPGIYHRFTLDTHNFIRAKRLFVGEPVWTPHNRPADQMECRKVYLERMHKGFEE
;
A
#
# COMPACT_ATOMS: atom_id res chain seq x y z
N MET A 1 15.82 -3.89 3.58
CA MET A 1 14.92 -4.44 4.60
C MET A 1 13.73 -3.50 4.66
N VAL A 2 12.52 -4.03 4.62
CA VAL A 2 11.29 -3.22 4.66
C VAL A 2 11.19 -2.55 6.01
N ARG A 3 10.76 -1.28 6.03
CA ARG A 3 10.51 -0.58 7.28
C ARG A 3 9.01 -0.43 7.46
N ALA A 4 8.46 -1.20 8.40
CA ALA A 4 7.09 -1.07 8.86
C ALA A 4 7.08 -0.82 10.37
N TRP A 5 6.22 0.09 10.85
CA TRP A 5 6.14 0.43 12.28
C TRP A 5 4.78 0.96 12.69
N TYR A 6 4.45 0.82 13.97
CA TYR A 6 3.27 1.47 14.52
C TYR A 6 3.48 2.97 14.67
N MET A 7 2.44 3.74 14.31
CA MET A 7 2.47 5.20 14.37
C MET A 7 2.16 5.74 15.78
N ASP A 8 2.71 6.91 16.08
CA ASP A 8 2.22 7.78 17.16
C ASP A 8 0.83 8.34 16.85
N SER A 9 0.30 9.15 17.77
CA SER A 9 -1.00 9.83 17.61
C SER A 9 -0.85 11.33 17.33
N SER A 10 0.30 11.78 16.85
CA SER A 10 0.53 13.20 16.55
C SER A 10 -0.26 13.63 15.32
N GLU A 11 -0.71 14.88 15.31
CA GLU A 11 -1.32 15.55 14.15
C GLU A 11 -0.31 16.41 13.38
N ASP A 12 0.99 16.21 13.63
CA ASP A 12 2.07 16.83 12.85
C ASP A 12 1.99 16.44 11.36
N ASP A 13 2.88 17.03 10.55
CA ASP A 13 2.95 16.78 9.10
C ASP A 13 2.99 15.27 8.80
N GLN A 14 1.92 14.77 8.16
CA GLN A 14 1.70 13.36 7.80
C GLN A 14 2.87 12.71 7.04
N ARG A 15 3.74 13.51 6.42
CA ARG A 15 4.91 13.07 5.65
C ARG A 15 6.12 12.72 6.52
N LEU A 16 6.08 12.99 7.82
CA LEU A 16 7.11 12.60 8.79
C LEU A 16 7.01 11.12 9.14
N GLU A 17 7.99 10.53 9.84
CA GLU A 17 7.94 9.08 10.14
C GLU A 17 6.85 8.70 11.16
N HIS A 18 6.51 9.60 12.11
CA HIS A 18 5.52 9.34 13.17
C HIS A 18 5.80 8.08 14.01
N HIS A 19 7.06 7.85 14.39
CA HIS A 19 7.39 6.74 15.29
C HIS A 19 6.80 6.94 16.69
N ARG A 20 6.22 5.87 17.27
CA ARG A 20 5.99 5.80 18.72
C ARG A 20 7.29 5.99 19.49
N ASN A 21 7.17 6.35 20.78
CA ASN A 21 8.31 6.44 21.69
C ASN A 21 8.16 5.41 22.84
N PRO A 22 8.95 4.33 22.87
CA PRO A 22 9.98 3.95 21.89
C PRO A 22 9.39 3.45 20.55
N PRO A 23 10.19 3.43 19.46
CA PRO A 23 9.75 2.89 18.17
C PRO A 23 9.31 1.42 18.27
N GLN A 24 8.27 1.06 17.52
CA GLN A 24 7.71 -0.29 17.47
C GLN A 24 7.65 -0.75 16.01
N PHE A 25 8.70 -1.46 15.58
CA PHE A 25 8.81 -2.00 14.22
C PHE A 25 8.07 -3.35 14.10
N LEU A 26 7.67 -3.67 12.88
CA LEU A 26 7.18 -4.99 12.49
C LEU A 26 8.11 -5.57 11.43
N ASP A 27 8.35 -6.87 11.48
CA ASP A 27 8.89 -7.58 10.32
C ASP A 27 7.79 -7.89 9.29
N LEU A 28 8.19 -8.50 8.17
CA LEU A 28 7.26 -8.82 7.08
C LEU A 28 6.23 -9.89 7.45
N GLU A 29 6.62 -10.87 8.27
CA GLU A 29 5.73 -11.94 8.71
C GLU A 29 4.66 -11.37 9.65
N GLU A 30 5.07 -10.49 10.57
CA GLU A 30 4.18 -9.77 11.46
C GLU A 30 3.22 -8.85 10.69
N LEU A 31 3.73 -8.05 9.74
CA LEU A 31 2.91 -7.20 8.88
C LEU A 31 1.84 -8.01 8.15
N PHE A 32 2.22 -9.11 7.50
CA PHE A 32 1.29 -10.00 6.82
C PHE A 32 0.26 -10.59 7.80
N LYS A 33 0.70 -11.08 8.96
CA LYS A 33 -0.20 -11.70 9.96
C LYS A 33 -1.26 -10.74 10.50
N VAL A 34 -0.91 -9.46 10.69
CA VAL A 34 -1.83 -8.47 11.29
C VAL A 34 -2.67 -7.71 10.27
N SER A 35 -2.25 -7.65 9.00
CA SER A 35 -2.91 -6.82 7.97
C SER A 35 -3.20 -7.55 6.65
N GLY A 36 -2.57 -8.69 6.37
CA GLY A 36 -2.67 -9.37 5.08
C GLY A 36 -1.93 -8.66 3.94
N VAL A 37 -1.20 -7.58 4.24
CA VAL A 37 -0.33 -6.91 3.27
C VAL A 37 0.82 -7.83 2.92
N GLU A 38 1.01 -8.06 1.63
CA GLU A 38 2.16 -8.80 1.10
C GLU A 38 3.20 -7.84 0.56
N TYR A 39 4.47 -8.25 0.63
CA TYR A 39 5.59 -7.45 0.17
C TYR A 39 6.62 -8.30 -0.56
N PHE A 40 7.13 -7.78 -1.66
CA PHE A 40 8.16 -8.41 -2.48
C PHE A 40 9.27 -7.40 -2.78
N LYS A 41 10.51 -7.88 -2.78
CA LYS A 41 11.65 -7.09 -3.26
C LYS A 41 11.97 -7.55 -4.68
N ILE A 42 11.92 -6.62 -5.64
CA ILE A 42 12.20 -6.87 -7.06
C ILE A 42 13.20 -5.81 -7.51
N ASN A 43 14.21 -6.17 -8.31
CA ASN A 43 15.16 -5.17 -8.80
C ASN A 43 14.50 -4.23 -9.83
N PRO A 44 14.36 -2.92 -9.56
CA PRO A 44 13.67 -2.00 -10.47
C PRO A 44 14.42 -1.76 -11.80
N ASP A 45 15.71 -2.07 -11.87
CA ASP A 45 16.52 -1.90 -13.08
C ASP A 45 16.46 -3.12 -14.01
N THR A 46 16.20 -4.31 -13.46
CA THR A 46 16.31 -5.59 -14.19
C THR A 46 15.06 -6.46 -14.12
N TYR A 47 13.96 -5.99 -13.52
CA TYR A 47 12.73 -6.79 -13.31
C TYR A 47 12.15 -7.42 -14.60
N VAL A 48 12.39 -6.79 -15.76
CA VAL A 48 11.95 -7.32 -17.06
C VAL A 48 12.75 -8.56 -17.44
N GLN A 49 14.07 -8.54 -17.20
CA GLN A 49 14.99 -9.63 -17.51
C GLN A 49 14.93 -10.75 -16.47
N ASP A 50 14.82 -10.40 -15.19
CA ASP A 50 14.78 -11.36 -14.07
C ASP A 50 13.48 -12.18 -14.05
N GLY A 51 12.42 -11.61 -14.65
CA GLY A 51 11.11 -12.24 -14.81
C GLY A 51 10.35 -12.43 -13.49
N GLU A 52 10.82 -11.86 -12.37
CA GLU A 52 10.16 -11.95 -11.07
C GLU A 52 8.77 -11.33 -11.09
N LEU A 53 8.66 -10.10 -11.59
CA LEU A 53 7.38 -9.43 -11.75
C LEU A 53 6.46 -10.20 -12.71
N ALA A 54 7.01 -10.74 -13.81
CA ALA A 54 6.24 -11.52 -14.77
C ALA A 54 5.63 -12.79 -14.13
N ARG A 55 6.42 -13.53 -13.34
CA ARG A 55 5.95 -14.71 -12.60
C ARG A 55 4.87 -14.35 -11.58
N LEU A 56 5.02 -13.22 -10.87
CA LEU A 56 4.00 -12.76 -9.93
C LEU A 56 2.70 -12.39 -10.66
N LYS A 57 2.79 -11.65 -11.77
CA LYS A 57 1.65 -11.29 -12.61
C LYS A 57 0.92 -12.52 -13.13
N GLU A 58 1.63 -13.54 -13.59
CA GLU A 58 1.05 -14.80 -14.04
C GLU A 58 0.37 -15.55 -12.89
N LYS A 59 1.04 -15.69 -11.74
CA LYS A 59 0.49 -16.37 -10.55
C LYS A 59 -0.81 -15.71 -10.06
N ARG A 60 -0.87 -14.38 -10.08
CA ARG A 60 -2.00 -13.59 -9.53
C ARG A 60 -3.02 -13.15 -10.58
N GLY A 61 -2.77 -13.39 -11.87
CA GLY A 61 -3.65 -12.97 -12.95
C GLY A 61 -3.65 -11.46 -13.23
N TYR A 62 -2.56 -10.74 -12.94
CA TYR A 62 -2.46 -9.30 -13.20
C TYR A 62 -2.31 -9.02 -14.71
N SER A 63 -3.44 -8.74 -15.35
CA SER A 63 -3.55 -8.53 -16.80
C SER A 63 -3.42 -7.08 -17.23
N TYR A 64 -3.50 -6.12 -16.30
CA TYR A 64 -3.34 -4.70 -16.56
C TYR A 64 -2.19 -4.10 -15.77
N GLU A 65 -1.44 -3.21 -16.39
CA GLU A 65 -0.46 -2.37 -15.71
C GLU A 65 -0.37 -0.98 -16.36
N ASP A 66 -0.08 0.02 -15.53
CA ASP A 66 0.35 1.34 -15.98
C ASP A 66 1.38 1.94 -15.02
N GLU A 67 1.79 3.19 -15.27
CA GLU A 67 2.70 3.93 -14.40
C GLU A 67 2.07 5.24 -13.94
N ILE A 68 2.30 5.58 -12.67
CA ILE A 68 1.95 6.86 -12.08
C ILE A 68 3.22 7.56 -11.58
N ILE A 69 3.32 8.86 -11.85
CA ILE A 69 4.33 9.74 -11.25
C ILE A 69 3.58 10.73 -10.37
N CYS A 70 3.79 10.62 -9.06
CA CYS A 70 3.19 11.51 -8.09
C CYS A 70 4.23 12.57 -7.69
N SER A 71 4.18 13.69 -8.40
CA SER A 71 4.91 14.92 -8.12
C SER A 71 4.05 16.12 -8.47
N LYS A 72 4.42 17.30 -8.00
CA LYS A 72 3.67 18.54 -8.28
C LYS A 72 3.64 18.86 -9.78
N GLU A 73 4.68 18.49 -10.49
CA GLU A 73 4.87 18.76 -11.92
C GLU A 73 4.13 17.77 -12.81
N CYS A 74 4.01 16.50 -12.37
CA CYS A 74 3.51 15.41 -13.22
C CYS A 74 2.07 15.01 -12.90
N LEU A 75 1.60 15.22 -11.67
CA LEU A 75 0.28 14.77 -11.24
C LEU A 75 -0.77 15.88 -11.42
N GLN A 76 -1.75 15.63 -12.30
CA GLN A 76 -2.89 16.52 -12.47
C GLN A 76 -3.73 16.56 -11.18
N ASP A 77 -4.13 17.76 -10.76
CA ASP A 77 -4.82 17.99 -9.48
C ASP A 77 -4.05 17.41 -8.28
N TYR A 78 -2.74 17.68 -8.23
CA TYR A 78 -1.80 17.17 -7.22
C TYR A 78 -2.38 17.24 -5.79
N GLU A 79 -2.86 18.40 -5.36
CA GLU A 79 -3.40 18.60 -4.01
C GLU A 79 -4.69 17.80 -3.76
N GLY A 80 -5.60 17.76 -4.74
CA GLY A 80 -6.84 16.98 -4.65
C GLY A 80 -6.57 15.48 -4.62
N LYS A 81 -5.62 15.01 -5.44
CA LYS A 81 -5.19 13.61 -5.47
C LYS A 81 -4.49 13.19 -4.19
N LEU A 82 -3.54 13.97 -3.68
CA LEU A 82 -2.89 13.67 -2.40
C LEU A 82 -3.90 13.59 -1.25
N ARG A 83 -4.88 14.51 -1.22
CA ARG A 83 -5.96 14.45 -0.24
C ARG A 83 -6.80 13.18 -0.38
N SER A 84 -7.14 12.79 -1.60
CA SER A 84 -7.89 11.55 -1.84
C SER A 84 -7.09 10.31 -1.45
N PHE A 85 -5.79 10.27 -1.75
CA PHE A 85 -4.91 9.15 -1.38
C PHE A 85 -4.75 9.04 0.14
N PHE A 86 -4.68 10.17 0.85
CA PHE A 86 -4.48 10.18 2.29
C PHE A 86 -5.78 10.03 3.11
N THR A 87 -6.94 10.28 2.50
CA THR A 87 -8.22 10.00 3.16
C THR A 87 -8.34 8.50 3.38
N GLU A 88 -8.58 8.04 4.61
CA GLU A 88 -8.70 6.61 4.91
C GLU A 88 -9.83 5.96 4.09
N HIS A 89 -9.47 4.94 3.31
CA HIS A 89 -10.37 4.28 2.37
C HIS A 89 -10.06 2.79 2.23
N LEU A 90 -10.93 2.08 1.50
CA LEU A 90 -10.70 0.71 1.03
C LEU A 90 -11.04 0.58 -0.46
N HIS A 91 -10.58 -0.53 -1.05
CA HIS A 91 -10.92 -0.94 -2.41
C HIS A 91 -11.60 -2.31 -2.42
N THR A 92 -12.37 -2.58 -3.48
CA THR A 92 -12.98 -3.88 -3.75
C THR A 92 -12.00 -4.93 -4.25
N ASP A 93 -10.86 -4.47 -4.74
CA ASP A 93 -9.80 -5.25 -5.38
C ASP A 93 -8.46 -4.98 -4.70
N GLU A 94 -7.43 -5.75 -5.05
CA GLU A 94 -6.08 -5.53 -4.55
C GLU A 94 -5.53 -4.19 -5.03
N GLU A 95 -4.87 -3.46 -4.13
CA GLU A 95 -4.06 -2.30 -4.50
C GLU A 95 -2.59 -2.74 -4.59
N ILE A 96 -2.11 -2.95 -5.82
CA ILE A 96 -0.73 -3.37 -6.09
C ILE A 96 0.11 -2.19 -6.57
N ARG A 97 1.26 -1.97 -5.94
CA ARG A 97 2.21 -0.90 -6.30
C ARG A 97 3.63 -1.44 -6.32
N PHE A 98 4.32 -1.24 -7.44
CA PHE A 98 5.75 -1.52 -7.56
C PHE A 98 6.52 -0.22 -7.76
N VAL A 99 7.33 0.17 -6.78
CA VAL A 99 8.04 1.44 -6.75
C VAL A 99 9.28 1.37 -7.63
N LEU A 100 9.34 2.27 -8.62
CA LEU A 100 10.45 2.41 -9.55
C LEU A 100 11.42 3.51 -9.11
N GLU A 101 10.92 4.63 -8.60
CA GLU A 101 11.73 5.76 -8.12
C GLU A 101 11.03 6.47 -6.95
N GLY A 102 11.80 7.20 -6.14
CA GLY A 102 11.27 7.97 -5.01
C GLY A 102 10.75 7.09 -3.89
N SER A 103 9.84 7.63 -3.07
CA SER A 103 9.40 6.97 -1.84
C SER A 103 8.07 7.51 -1.33
N GLY A 104 7.46 6.77 -0.41
CA GLY A 104 6.23 7.16 0.27
C GLY A 104 5.83 6.18 1.36
N TYR A 105 4.67 6.44 1.96
CA TYR A 105 4.12 5.65 3.04
C TYR A 105 2.74 5.13 2.68
N PHE A 106 2.54 3.82 2.87
CA PHE A 106 1.23 3.21 2.98
C PHE A 106 0.92 2.99 4.46
N ASP A 107 -0.12 3.64 4.96
CA ASP A 107 -0.61 3.36 6.31
C ASP A 107 -1.77 2.36 6.21
N VAL A 108 -1.74 1.31 7.01
CA VAL A 108 -2.77 0.26 7.06
C VAL A 108 -3.25 0.02 8.49
N ARG A 109 -4.51 -0.39 8.65
CA ARG A 109 -5.08 -0.75 9.96
C ARG A 109 -4.73 -2.18 10.35
N ASP A 110 -4.25 -2.36 11.58
CA ASP A 110 -4.10 -3.68 12.20
C ASP A 110 -5.45 -4.23 12.74
N ARG A 111 -5.39 -5.37 13.41
CA ARG A 111 -6.56 -6.04 14.04
C ARG A 111 -7.23 -5.22 15.15
N SER A 112 -6.47 -4.31 15.78
CA SER A 112 -6.91 -3.44 16.85
C SER A 112 -7.25 -2.03 16.34
N ASP A 113 -7.36 -1.87 15.02
CA ASP A 113 -7.63 -0.62 14.34
C ASP A 113 -6.54 0.46 14.60
N GLN A 114 -5.30 0.04 14.87
CA GLN A 114 -4.13 0.91 14.98
C GLN A 114 -3.44 1.09 13.62
N TRP A 115 -2.86 2.27 13.39
CA TRP A 115 -2.08 2.54 12.19
C TRP A 115 -0.69 1.88 12.25
N ILE A 116 -0.39 1.12 11.20
CA ILE A 116 0.95 0.68 10.84
C ILE A 116 1.36 1.46 9.59
N ARG A 117 2.50 2.13 9.64
CA ARG A 117 3.14 2.79 8.49
C ARG A 117 4.10 1.83 7.82
N VAL A 118 4.00 1.70 6.51
CA VAL A 118 4.91 0.92 5.66
C VAL A 118 5.62 1.89 4.71
N GLU A 119 6.94 2.02 4.85
CA GLU A 119 7.78 2.75 3.92
C GLU A 119 8.02 1.91 2.66
N VAL A 120 7.83 2.55 1.50
CA VAL A 120 8.15 1.96 0.21
C VAL A 120 9.18 2.82 -0.52
N VAL A 121 10.20 2.15 -1.07
CA VAL A 121 11.34 2.75 -1.81
C VAL A 121 11.58 1.97 -3.11
N PRO A 122 12.51 2.38 -4.00
CA PRO A 122 12.70 1.69 -5.27
C PRO A 122 13.02 0.19 -5.09
N GLY A 123 12.34 -0.62 -5.89
CA GLY A 123 12.39 -2.07 -5.84
C GLY A 123 11.39 -2.73 -4.90
N ASP A 124 10.53 -1.94 -4.26
CA ASP A 124 9.51 -2.44 -3.34
C ASP A 124 8.21 -2.67 -4.11
N LEU A 125 7.69 -3.89 -4.04
CA LEU A 125 6.33 -4.21 -4.49
C LEU A 125 5.48 -4.52 -3.26
N ILE A 126 4.41 -3.77 -3.07
CA ILE A 126 3.42 -3.96 -2.01
C ILE A 126 2.07 -4.37 -2.62
N ILE A 127 1.40 -5.34 -1.99
CA ILE A 127 0.04 -5.75 -2.31
C ILE A 127 -0.83 -5.48 -1.09
N ILE A 128 -1.76 -4.55 -1.22
CA ILE A 128 -2.75 -4.23 -0.21
C ILE A 128 -4.02 -5.05 -0.50
N PRO A 129 -4.49 -5.92 0.43
CA PRO A 129 -5.61 -6.80 0.16
C PRO A 129 -6.94 -6.04 0.02
N PRO A 130 -7.92 -6.58 -0.71
CA PRO A 130 -9.26 -5.99 -0.79
C PRO A 130 -9.88 -5.82 0.60
N GLY A 131 -10.59 -4.72 0.82
CA GLY A 131 -11.35 -4.49 2.05
C GLY A 131 -10.55 -4.07 3.28
N ILE A 132 -9.22 -3.94 3.21
CA ILE A 132 -8.45 -3.29 4.29
C ILE A 132 -8.59 -1.77 4.22
N TYR A 133 -8.74 -1.14 5.38
CA TYR A 133 -8.61 0.32 5.46
C TYR A 133 -7.14 0.72 5.39
N HIS A 134 -6.85 1.60 4.45
CA HIS A 134 -5.52 2.10 4.21
C HIS A 134 -5.57 3.54 3.71
N ARG A 135 -4.38 4.15 3.60
CA ARG A 135 -4.16 5.45 2.97
C ARG A 135 -2.72 5.54 2.48
N PHE A 136 -2.47 6.46 1.56
CA PHE A 136 -1.13 6.74 1.05
C PHE A 136 -0.76 8.21 1.25
N THR A 137 0.50 8.46 1.58
CA THR A 137 1.11 9.78 1.53
C THR A 137 2.51 9.70 0.95
N LEU A 138 2.93 10.75 0.26
CA LEU A 138 4.35 10.97 0.02
C LEU A 138 5.07 11.16 1.36
N ASP A 139 6.37 10.90 1.37
CA ASP A 139 7.24 11.34 2.45
C ASP A 139 7.71 12.79 2.20
N THR A 140 8.70 13.26 2.97
CA THR A 140 9.25 14.61 2.83
C THR A 140 10.00 14.87 1.52
N HIS A 141 10.32 13.84 0.72
CA HIS A 141 10.92 13.99 -0.61
C HIS A 141 9.89 14.37 -1.68
N ASN A 142 8.59 14.20 -1.42
CA ASN A 142 7.49 14.61 -2.30
C ASN A 142 7.56 14.07 -3.74
N PHE A 143 8.10 12.85 -3.91
CA PHE A 143 8.22 12.24 -5.21
C PHE A 143 8.13 10.71 -5.12
N ILE A 144 7.27 10.11 -5.94
CA ILE A 144 7.29 8.67 -6.20
C ILE A 144 6.89 8.39 -7.65
N ARG A 145 7.57 7.42 -8.29
CA ARG A 145 7.15 6.80 -9.55
C ARG A 145 6.88 5.33 -9.29
N ALA A 146 5.68 4.88 -9.58
CA ALA A 146 5.27 3.50 -9.32
C ALA A 146 4.51 2.90 -10.51
N LYS A 147 4.74 1.61 -10.74
CA LYS A 147 3.84 0.77 -11.53
C LYS A 147 2.63 0.39 -10.70
N ARG A 148 1.47 0.39 -11.32
CA ARG A 148 0.23 -0.10 -10.71
C ARG A 148 -0.24 -1.31 -11.48
N LEU A 149 -0.61 -2.38 -10.79
CA LEU A 149 -1.02 -3.66 -11.40
C LEU A 149 -2.44 -4.01 -10.97
N PHE A 150 -3.21 -4.61 -11.88
CA PHE A 150 -4.63 -4.97 -11.67
C PHE A 150 -4.97 -6.30 -12.31
N VAL A 151 -5.94 -7.00 -11.70
CA VAL A 151 -6.68 -8.09 -12.35
C VAL A 151 -7.78 -7.45 -13.20
N GLY A 152 -7.79 -7.73 -14.50
CA GLY A 152 -8.79 -7.17 -15.42
C GLY A 152 -8.65 -5.66 -15.65
N GLU A 153 -9.77 -5.00 -15.95
CA GLU A 153 -9.82 -3.54 -16.10
C GLU A 153 -9.78 -2.86 -14.73
N PRO A 154 -8.97 -1.81 -14.53
CA PRO A 154 -8.77 -1.24 -13.21
C PRO A 154 -9.98 -0.44 -12.72
N VAL A 155 -10.44 -0.74 -11.51
CA VAL A 155 -11.41 0.06 -10.77
C VAL A 155 -10.70 0.78 -9.63
N TRP A 156 -10.43 2.08 -9.82
CA TRP A 156 -9.68 2.90 -8.87
C TRP A 156 -10.52 3.50 -7.75
N THR A 157 -11.83 3.23 -7.71
CA THR A 157 -12.75 3.95 -6.85
C THR A 157 -12.42 3.69 -5.38
N PRO A 158 -12.03 4.73 -4.61
CA PRO A 158 -11.85 4.60 -3.17
C PRO A 158 -13.22 4.64 -2.48
N HIS A 159 -13.41 3.77 -1.50
CA HIS A 159 -14.55 3.82 -0.59
C HIS A 159 -14.07 4.34 0.77
N ASN A 160 -14.21 5.65 0.98
CA ASN A 160 -13.79 6.29 2.21
C ASN A 160 -14.49 5.67 3.42
N ARG A 161 -13.77 5.54 4.54
CA ARG A 161 -14.35 5.06 5.80
C ARG A 161 -15.43 6.04 6.29
N PRO A 162 -16.60 5.57 6.76
CA PRO A 162 -17.01 4.18 6.95
C PRO A 162 -17.52 3.49 5.67
N ALA A 163 -17.05 2.25 5.46
CA ALA A 163 -17.44 1.37 4.35
C ALA A 163 -17.69 -0.09 4.83
N ASP A 164 -18.04 -0.27 6.11
CA ASP A 164 -18.07 -1.58 6.78
C ASP A 164 -19.13 -2.55 6.26
N GLN A 165 -20.12 -2.05 5.51
CA GLN A 165 -21.20 -2.87 4.95
C GLN A 165 -20.80 -3.61 3.67
N MET A 166 -19.68 -3.22 3.04
CA MET A 166 -19.21 -3.80 1.79
C MET A 166 -18.77 -5.25 1.97
N GLU A 167 -19.02 -6.07 0.94
CA GLU A 167 -18.72 -7.49 1.00
C GLU A 167 -17.22 -7.77 1.10
N CYS A 168 -16.39 -7.05 0.34
CA CYS A 168 -14.92 -7.17 0.43
C CYS A 168 -14.40 -6.91 1.85
N ARG A 169 -15.01 -5.96 2.59
CA ARG A 169 -14.66 -5.67 3.98
C ARG A 169 -15.02 -6.83 4.90
N LYS A 170 -16.20 -7.42 4.76
CA LYS A 170 -16.63 -8.59 5.55
C LYS A 170 -15.71 -9.78 5.31
N VAL A 171 -15.40 -10.07 4.04
CA VAL A 171 -14.45 -11.12 3.65
C VAL A 171 -13.06 -10.87 4.23
N TYR A 172 -12.55 -9.64 4.16
CA TYR A 172 -11.29 -9.25 4.78
C TYR A 172 -11.27 -9.52 6.29
N LEU A 173 -12.32 -9.10 7.02
CA LEU A 173 -12.43 -9.33 8.45
C LEU A 173 -12.46 -10.84 8.79
N GLU A 174 -13.17 -11.65 8.02
CA GLU A 174 -13.18 -13.11 8.20
C GLU A 174 -11.78 -13.72 8.02
N ARG A 175 -11.05 -13.32 6.97
CA ARG A 175 -9.65 -13.76 6.75
C ARG A 175 -8.75 -13.32 7.90
N MET A 176 -8.87 -12.08 8.34
CA MET A 176 -8.09 -11.55 9.47
C MET A 176 -8.36 -12.33 10.77
N HIS A 177 -9.61 -12.73 11.02
CA HIS A 177 -9.97 -13.56 12.18
C HIS A 177 -9.43 -14.99 12.08
N LYS A 178 -9.53 -15.63 10.91
CA LYS A 178 -9.03 -17.00 10.68
C LYS A 178 -7.51 -17.08 10.60
N GLY A 179 -6.85 -15.97 10.24
CA GLY A 179 -5.45 -15.94 9.83
C GLY A 179 -5.35 -15.88 8.31
N PHE A 180 -4.42 -15.08 7.81
CA PHE A 180 -4.11 -15.04 6.39
C PHE A 180 -3.29 -16.28 6.02
N GLU A 181 -3.69 -16.96 4.95
CA GLU A 181 -2.97 -18.07 4.33
C GLU A 181 -2.39 -17.58 2.99
N GLU A 182 -1.20 -18.07 2.62
CA GLU A 182 -0.49 -17.76 1.35
C GLU A 182 -1.08 -18.47 0.12
#